data_AF-A0A8T0T010-F1
#
_entry.id   AF-A0A8T0T010-F1
#
_cell.length_a   1.000
_cell.length_b   1.000
_cell.length_c   1.000
_cell.angle_alpha   90.00
_cell.angle_beta   90.00
_cell.angle_gamma   90.00
#
_symmetry.space_group_name_H-M   'P 1'
#
loop_
_entity.id
_entity.type
_entity.pdbx_description
1 polymer ?
#
loop_
_entity_poly.entity_id
_entity_poly.type
_entity_poly.pdbx_seq_one_letter_code
_entity_poly.pdbx_strand_id
1 'polypeptide(L)'
;MNIKAWMAFTPLWLLFSYTVGAFSLWGGGFLYQWGVIDYSGGYVIHLSSGIAGFTAAYWVGPRLKSDRDRFSPNNILLMIAGGGLLWLGWAGFNGGAPYAPNVTASVAVLNTNVSAATSLLTWTCLDVIFFGKPSVIGAVQGMMTGLVCITPGAGLVHTWSAILMGISAGCIPWITMMILHKKSSLLMKVDDTLAVFHTHAVAGVLGGVLTGLLATPELCALDSPIPGARGVFYGGGILQIGKQLGGALFVTVWNLVVTSAILLCIGLFIPLRMPDDQLMIGDDAAHGEEAYALWGDGEKFDLTRPETTRTGGASGAAREDTVEQRLTSMGARGVTIQL
;
A
#
# COMPACT_ATOMS: atom_id res chain seq x y z
N MET A 1 11.42 9.28 3.85
CA MET A 1 11.41 9.70 5.27
C MET A 1 12.81 9.48 5.82
N ASN A 2 13.27 10.31 6.76
CA ASN A 2 14.52 10.03 7.48
C ASN A 2 14.40 8.70 8.25
N ILE A 3 15.39 7.81 8.12
CA ILE A 3 15.32 6.47 8.70
C ILE A 3 15.20 6.49 10.22
N LYS A 4 15.87 7.42 10.91
CA LYS A 4 15.77 7.57 12.37
C LYS A 4 14.37 8.02 12.80
N ALA A 5 13.77 8.93 12.03
CA ALA A 5 12.38 9.34 12.26
C ALA A 5 11.42 8.16 12.02
N TRP A 6 11.66 7.34 10.98
CA TRP A 6 10.85 6.15 10.70
C TRP A 6 10.95 5.09 11.81
N MET A 7 12.16 4.85 12.33
CA MET A 7 12.40 3.95 13.46
C MET A 7 11.68 4.39 14.75
N ALA A 8 11.55 5.70 14.98
CA ALA A 8 10.76 6.23 16.09
C ALA A 8 9.26 6.18 15.80
N PHE A 9 8.86 6.50 14.57
CA PHE A 9 7.46 6.57 14.14
C PHE A 9 6.75 5.23 14.27
N THR A 10 7.33 4.15 13.74
CA THR A 10 6.68 2.84 13.68
C THR A 10 6.20 2.30 15.04
N PRO A 11 7.03 2.21 16.09
CA PRO A 11 6.57 1.72 17.40
C PRO A 11 5.57 2.68 18.07
N LEU A 12 5.74 4.01 17.90
CA LEU A 12 4.79 4.98 18.43
C LEU A 12 3.42 4.87 17.74
N TRP A 13 3.40 4.72 16.42
CA TRP A 13 2.17 4.56 15.65
C TRP A 13 1.49 3.23 15.98
N LEU A 14 2.27 2.16 16.15
CA LEU A 14 1.75 0.86 16.58
C LEU A 14 1.03 1.00 17.94
N LEU A 15 1.68 1.63 18.92
CA LEU A 15 1.16 1.76 20.28
C LEU A 15 -0.07 2.70 20.35
N PHE A 16 0.02 3.88 19.76
CA PHE A 16 -0.99 4.93 19.95
C PHE A 16 -2.09 4.94 18.88
N SER A 17 -1.81 4.42 17.69
CA SER A 17 -2.80 4.35 16.60
C SER A 17 -3.36 2.95 16.43
N TYR A 18 -2.50 2.00 16.05
CA TYR A 18 -2.95 0.65 15.68
C TYR A 18 -3.63 -0.08 16.83
N THR A 19 -3.01 -0.12 18.02
CA THR A 19 -3.58 -0.81 19.19
C THR A 19 -4.96 -0.25 19.58
N VAL A 20 -5.17 1.06 19.46
CA VAL A 20 -6.47 1.69 19.75
C VAL A 20 -7.51 1.28 18.71
N GLY A 21 -7.16 1.29 17.42
CA GLY A 21 -8.04 0.81 16.36
C GLY A 21 -8.40 -0.67 16.52
N ALA A 22 -7.40 -1.52 16.77
CA ALA A 22 -7.57 -2.95 16.98
C ALA A 22 -8.42 -3.26 18.21
N PHE A 23 -8.17 -2.61 19.34
CA PHE A 23 -9.01 -2.78 20.53
C PHE A 23 -10.45 -2.32 20.29
N SER A 24 -10.62 -1.19 19.58
CA SER A 24 -11.94 -0.62 19.29
C SER A 24 -12.82 -1.56 18.45
N LEU A 25 -12.23 -2.26 17.48
CA LEU A 25 -12.95 -3.08 16.49
C LEU A 25 -12.90 -4.60 16.74
N TRP A 26 -11.88 -5.10 17.43
CA TRP A 26 -11.68 -6.55 17.67
C TRP A 26 -11.55 -6.90 19.15
N GLY A 27 -10.91 -6.04 19.94
CA GLY A 27 -10.61 -6.29 21.35
C GLY A 27 -11.79 -6.09 22.32
N GLY A 28 -13.03 -6.00 21.82
CA GLY A 28 -14.22 -5.75 22.64
C GLY A 28 -14.51 -4.28 22.95
N GLY A 29 -13.82 -3.34 22.29
CA GLY A 29 -14.03 -1.90 22.44
C GLY A 29 -15.35 -1.38 21.85
N PHE A 30 -15.51 -0.05 21.81
CA PHE A 30 -16.83 0.54 21.55
C PHE A 30 -17.37 0.30 20.12
N LEU A 31 -16.52 0.26 19.08
CA LEU A 31 -16.99 -0.03 17.70
C LEU A 31 -17.38 -1.49 17.53
N TYR A 32 -16.63 -2.39 18.19
CA TYR A 32 -16.99 -3.79 18.33
C TYR A 32 -18.37 -3.88 18.96
N GLN A 33 -18.61 -3.34 20.16
CA GLN A 33 -19.91 -3.40 20.85
C GLN A 33 -21.05 -2.73 20.06
N TRP A 34 -20.73 -1.70 19.27
CA TRP A 34 -21.72 -1.03 18.44
C TRP A 34 -22.18 -1.88 17.24
N GLY A 35 -21.42 -2.91 16.86
CA GLY A 35 -21.75 -3.82 15.76
C GLY A 35 -21.18 -3.38 14.42
N VAL A 36 -20.03 -2.70 14.42
CA VAL A 36 -19.25 -2.52 13.20
C VAL A 36 -18.66 -3.88 12.80
N ILE A 37 -18.90 -4.28 11.55
CA ILE A 37 -18.40 -5.53 11.00
C ILE A 37 -17.04 -5.26 10.34
N ASP A 38 -16.00 -5.91 10.87
CA ASP A 38 -14.65 -5.87 10.31
C ASP A 38 -13.94 -7.21 10.56
N TYR A 39 -14.20 -8.21 9.71
CA TYR A 39 -13.78 -9.59 9.87
C TYR A 39 -12.26 -9.77 10.03
N SER A 40 -11.45 -9.26 9.10
CA SER A 40 -9.99 -9.40 9.12
C SER A 40 -9.21 -8.09 8.91
N GLY A 41 -9.86 -6.92 8.99
CA GLY A 41 -9.15 -5.64 9.17
C GLY A 41 -9.23 -4.68 7.99
N GLY A 42 -10.40 -4.57 7.36
CA GLY A 42 -10.71 -3.49 6.44
C GLY A 42 -10.47 -2.12 7.06
N TYR A 43 -10.86 -1.94 8.33
CA TYR A 43 -10.65 -0.68 9.04
C TYR A 43 -9.39 -0.71 9.89
N VAL A 44 -9.20 -1.75 10.71
CA VAL A 44 -8.04 -1.83 11.63
C VAL A 44 -6.70 -1.78 10.89
N ILE A 45 -6.62 -2.40 9.72
CA ILE A 45 -5.38 -2.52 8.97
C ILE A 45 -5.39 -1.57 7.78
N HIS A 46 -6.33 -1.72 6.84
CA HIS A 46 -6.22 -1.03 5.55
C HIS A 46 -6.64 0.45 5.60
N LEU A 47 -7.80 0.78 6.19
CA LEU A 47 -8.17 2.18 6.36
C LEU A 47 -7.16 2.91 7.26
N SER A 48 -6.79 2.29 8.36
CA SER A 48 -5.82 2.82 9.31
C SER A 48 -4.49 3.15 8.65
N SER A 49 -3.86 2.17 7.99
CA SER A 49 -2.56 2.37 7.33
C SER A 49 -2.64 3.29 6.11
N GLY A 50 -3.74 3.25 5.35
CA GLY A 50 -3.93 4.12 4.18
C GLY A 50 -4.03 5.60 4.58
N ILE A 51 -4.77 5.91 5.66
CA ILE A 51 -4.86 7.29 6.17
C ILE A 51 -3.56 7.70 6.86
N ALA A 52 -2.94 6.82 7.65
CA ALA A 52 -1.66 7.11 8.28
C ALA A 52 -0.56 7.36 7.25
N GLY A 53 -0.47 6.53 6.20
CA GLY A 53 0.51 6.69 5.12
C GLY A 53 0.33 8.00 4.35
N PHE A 54 -0.90 8.35 3.99
CA PHE A 54 -1.20 9.63 3.34
C PHE A 54 -0.90 10.83 4.24
N THR A 55 -1.26 10.74 5.52
CA THR A 55 -0.96 11.78 6.53
C THR A 55 0.55 11.93 6.74
N ALA A 56 1.28 10.82 6.79
CA ALA A 56 2.73 10.83 6.92
C ALA A 56 3.41 11.43 5.70
N ALA A 57 2.95 11.11 4.49
CA ALA A 57 3.44 11.73 3.25
C ALA A 57 3.25 13.26 3.25
N TYR A 58 2.13 13.76 3.81
CA TYR A 58 1.91 15.20 3.97
C TYR A 58 2.94 15.85 4.90
N TRP A 59 3.18 15.30 6.09
CA TRP A 59 4.09 15.88 7.08
C TRP A 59 5.58 15.71 6.74
N VAL A 60 5.95 14.57 6.16
CA VAL A 60 7.33 14.34 5.67
C VAL A 60 7.63 15.25 4.49
N GLY A 61 6.63 15.54 3.67
CA GLY A 61 6.79 16.34 2.46
C GLY A 61 7.25 15.51 1.25
N PRO A 62 7.24 16.12 0.06
CA PRO A 62 7.40 15.41 -1.19
C PRO A 62 8.82 14.90 -1.44
N ARG A 63 8.94 13.90 -2.31
CA ARG A 63 10.22 13.50 -2.91
C ARG A 63 10.78 14.63 -3.79
N LEU A 64 12.02 14.45 -4.24
CA LEU A 64 12.65 15.36 -5.18
C LEU A 64 11.77 15.54 -6.43
N LYS A 65 11.81 16.74 -7.01
CA LYS A 65 11.02 17.01 -8.21
C LYS A 65 11.43 16.09 -9.37
N SER A 66 12.72 15.81 -9.52
CA SER A 66 13.26 14.86 -10.51
C SER A 66 12.61 13.48 -10.41
N ASP A 67 12.44 12.97 -9.19
CA ASP A 67 11.89 11.63 -8.94
C ASP A 67 10.38 11.58 -9.19
N ARG A 68 9.69 12.68 -8.90
CA ARG A 68 8.25 12.81 -9.17
C ARG A 68 7.97 12.96 -10.67
N ASP A 69 8.82 13.72 -11.38
CA ASP A 69 8.72 13.90 -12.83
C ASP A 69 9.11 12.61 -13.59
N ARG A 70 9.98 11.77 -13.00
CA ARG A 70 10.44 10.49 -13.58
C ARG A 70 10.29 9.32 -12.60
N PHE A 71 9.05 8.95 -12.32
CA PHE A 71 8.74 7.89 -11.37
C PHE A 71 8.63 6.50 -12.03
N SER A 72 9.73 5.99 -12.55
CA SER A 72 9.81 4.60 -13.05
C SER A 72 10.02 3.62 -11.89
N PRO A 73 9.36 2.44 -11.87
CA PRO A 73 9.65 1.41 -10.88
C PRO A 73 11.11 0.96 -10.97
N ASN A 74 11.75 0.73 -9.83
CA ASN A 74 13.13 0.23 -9.80
C ASN A 74 13.23 -1.22 -10.31
N ASN A 75 12.26 -2.08 -9.97
CA ASN A 75 12.25 -3.49 -10.35
C ASN A 75 10.83 -4.08 -10.40
N ILE A 76 10.29 -4.24 -11.62
CA ILE A 76 8.94 -4.78 -11.84
C ILE A 76 8.86 -6.26 -11.45
N LEU A 77 9.92 -7.05 -11.65
CA LEU A 77 9.91 -8.48 -11.29
C LEU A 77 9.81 -8.67 -9.78
N LEU A 78 10.56 -7.87 -9.00
CA LEU A 78 10.48 -7.90 -7.54
C LEU A 78 9.11 -7.44 -7.04
N MET A 79 8.51 -6.43 -7.67
CA MET A 79 7.13 -6.01 -7.39
C MET A 79 6.13 -7.16 -7.62
N ILE A 80 6.24 -7.89 -8.73
CA ILE A 80 5.37 -9.06 -9.00
C ILE A 80 5.58 -10.15 -7.95
N ALA A 81 6.84 -10.45 -7.60
CA ALA A 81 7.14 -11.42 -6.56
C ALA A 81 6.50 -11.03 -5.21
N GLY A 82 6.62 -9.76 -4.81
CA GLY A 82 5.95 -9.21 -3.64
C GLY A 82 4.42 -9.31 -3.72
N GLY A 83 3.84 -9.01 -4.89
CA GLY A 83 2.41 -9.17 -5.14
C GLY A 83 1.93 -10.62 -4.99
N GLY A 84 2.69 -11.58 -5.51
CA GLY A 84 2.40 -13.01 -5.36
C GLY A 84 2.49 -13.47 -3.91
N LEU A 85 3.50 -13.03 -3.16
CA LEU A 85 3.63 -13.31 -1.73
C LEU A 85 2.48 -12.69 -0.92
N LEU A 86 2.05 -11.47 -1.27
CA LEU A 86 0.90 -10.83 -0.63
C LEU A 86 -0.38 -11.60 -0.89
N TRP A 87 -0.67 -12.01 -2.13
CA TRP A 87 -1.85 -12.81 -2.44
C TRP A 87 -1.82 -14.15 -1.68
N LEU A 88 -0.70 -14.89 -1.75
CA LEU A 88 -0.55 -16.15 -1.03
C LEU A 88 -0.75 -15.98 0.48
N GLY A 89 -0.09 -14.98 1.07
CA GLY A 89 -0.20 -14.66 2.50
C GLY A 89 -1.60 -14.21 2.89
N TRP A 90 -2.35 -13.57 1.99
CA TRP A 90 -3.70 -13.09 2.26
C TRP A 90 -4.70 -14.22 2.51
N ALA A 91 -4.46 -15.40 1.94
CA ALA A 91 -5.25 -16.59 2.27
C ALA A 91 -5.12 -16.94 3.75
N GLY A 92 -3.92 -16.83 4.33
CA GLY A 92 -3.70 -16.97 5.77
C GLY A 92 -4.26 -15.78 6.57
N PHE A 93 -4.15 -14.57 6.04
CA PHE A 93 -4.66 -13.35 6.69
C PHE A 93 -6.19 -13.37 6.87
N ASN A 94 -6.94 -13.70 5.81
CA ASN A 94 -8.40 -13.79 5.87
C ASN A 94 -8.87 -15.15 6.39
N GLY A 95 -8.25 -16.25 5.95
CA GLY A 95 -8.61 -17.60 6.39
C GLY A 95 -8.29 -17.89 7.84
N GLY A 96 -7.29 -17.22 8.42
CA GLY A 96 -6.90 -17.37 9.82
C GLY A 96 -7.65 -16.46 10.79
N ALA A 97 -8.45 -15.50 10.30
CA ALA A 97 -9.14 -14.52 11.14
C ALA A 97 -10.09 -15.15 12.19
N PRO A 98 -10.79 -16.29 11.93
CA PRO A 98 -11.59 -16.96 12.94
C PRO A 98 -10.79 -17.64 14.07
N TYR A 99 -9.46 -17.71 13.95
CA TYR A 99 -8.56 -18.47 14.83
C TYR A 99 -8.91 -19.96 14.96
N ALA A 100 -9.67 -20.51 14.00
CA ALA A 100 -10.11 -21.90 13.98
C ALA A 100 -10.34 -22.40 12.54
N PRO A 101 -10.10 -23.70 12.27
CA PRO A 101 -10.42 -24.32 10.98
C PRO A 101 -11.92 -24.62 10.89
N ASN A 102 -12.70 -23.69 10.34
CA ASN A 102 -14.16 -23.79 10.27
C ASN A 102 -14.71 -23.38 8.88
N VAL A 103 -16.03 -23.28 8.77
CA VAL A 103 -16.72 -22.89 7.53
C VAL A 103 -16.36 -21.46 7.12
N THR A 104 -16.33 -20.50 8.05
CA THR A 104 -16.03 -19.09 7.75
C THR A 104 -14.59 -18.92 7.27
N ALA A 105 -13.62 -19.67 7.82
CA ALA A 105 -12.25 -19.73 7.32
C ALA A 105 -12.19 -20.22 5.86
N SER A 106 -12.92 -21.30 5.53
CA SER A 106 -12.94 -21.87 4.18
C SER A 106 -13.57 -20.90 3.16
N VAL A 107 -14.68 -20.27 3.54
CA VAL A 107 -15.35 -19.24 2.73
C VAL A 107 -14.44 -18.02 2.56
N ALA A 108 -13.73 -17.60 3.60
CA ALA A 108 -12.80 -16.47 3.55
C ALA A 108 -11.66 -16.71 2.55
N VAL A 109 -11.05 -17.89 2.54
CA VAL A 109 -10.01 -18.22 1.56
C VAL A 109 -10.56 -18.19 0.13
N LEU A 110 -11.74 -18.76 -0.10
CA LEU A 110 -12.37 -18.75 -1.42
C LEU A 110 -12.68 -17.31 -1.88
N ASN A 111 -13.35 -16.53 -1.04
CA ASN A 111 -13.74 -15.16 -1.34
C ASN A 111 -12.54 -14.25 -1.57
N THR A 112 -11.44 -14.47 -0.83
CA THR A 112 -10.17 -13.74 -1.00
C THR A 112 -9.64 -13.89 -2.43
N ASN A 113 -9.57 -15.13 -2.93
CA ASN A 113 -9.10 -15.41 -4.28
C ASN A 113 -10.04 -14.88 -5.36
N VAL A 114 -11.36 -15.05 -5.16
CA VAL A 114 -12.37 -14.59 -6.12
C VAL A 114 -12.37 -13.07 -6.24
N SER A 115 -12.32 -12.34 -5.12
CA SER A 115 -12.27 -10.87 -5.13
C SER A 115 -10.98 -10.34 -5.75
N ALA A 116 -9.82 -10.93 -5.41
CA ALA A 116 -8.53 -10.54 -5.98
C ALA A 116 -8.50 -10.73 -7.50
N ALA A 117 -8.94 -11.90 -7.99
CA ALA A 117 -8.96 -12.20 -9.41
C ALA A 117 -9.92 -11.28 -10.19
N THR A 118 -11.12 -11.08 -9.68
CA THR A 118 -12.13 -10.22 -10.34
C THR A 118 -11.72 -8.75 -10.34
N SER A 119 -11.10 -8.27 -9.26
CA SER A 119 -10.55 -6.91 -9.19
C SER A 119 -9.36 -6.70 -10.13
N LEU A 120 -8.41 -7.65 -10.18
CA LEU A 120 -7.30 -7.63 -11.13
C LEU A 120 -7.79 -7.55 -12.58
N LEU A 121 -8.74 -8.41 -12.94
CA LEU A 121 -9.29 -8.44 -14.30
C LEU A 121 -10.00 -7.13 -14.62
N THR A 122 -10.84 -6.64 -13.70
CA THR A 122 -11.58 -5.38 -13.87
C THR A 122 -10.62 -4.21 -14.07
N TRP A 123 -9.62 -4.08 -13.22
CA TRP A 123 -8.60 -3.05 -13.31
C TRP A 123 -7.84 -3.11 -14.64
N THR A 124 -7.39 -4.30 -15.03
CA THR A 124 -6.64 -4.50 -16.27
C THR A 124 -7.51 -4.17 -17.50
N CYS A 125 -8.79 -4.52 -17.46
CA CYS A 125 -9.75 -4.13 -18.50
C CYS A 125 -9.89 -2.60 -18.57
N LEU A 126 -9.98 -1.90 -17.44
CA LEU A 126 -10.02 -0.43 -17.42
C LEU A 126 -8.74 0.18 -17.98
N ASP A 127 -7.56 -0.36 -17.65
CA ASP A 127 -6.31 0.10 -18.24
C ASP A 127 -6.28 -0.08 -19.77
N VAL A 128 -6.76 -1.21 -20.28
CA VAL A 128 -6.88 -1.43 -21.73
C VAL A 128 -7.88 -0.47 -22.37
N ILE A 129 -9.04 -0.25 -21.75
CA ILE A 129 -10.10 0.62 -22.28
C ILE A 129 -9.64 2.09 -22.34
N PHE A 130 -9.01 2.60 -21.28
CA PHE A 130 -8.67 4.01 -21.17
C PHE A 130 -7.25 4.36 -21.63
N PHE A 131 -6.30 3.42 -21.58
CA PHE A 131 -4.90 3.64 -21.95
C PHE A 131 -4.43 2.79 -23.13
N GLY A 132 -5.30 1.95 -23.70
CA GLY A 132 -5.05 1.16 -24.91
C GLY A 132 -4.14 -0.05 -24.73
N LYS A 133 -3.62 -0.30 -23.52
CA LYS A 133 -2.70 -1.40 -23.22
C LYS A 133 -2.83 -1.89 -21.78
N PRO A 134 -2.64 -3.20 -21.52
CA PRO A 134 -2.62 -3.71 -20.15
C PRO A 134 -1.39 -3.21 -19.40
N SER A 135 -1.54 -2.96 -18.09
CA SER A 135 -0.44 -2.57 -17.19
C SER A 135 -0.20 -3.65 -16.15
N VAL A 136 1.04 -4.12 -16.02
CA VAL A 136 1.41 -5.07 -14.96
C VAL A 136 1.33 -4.41 -13.57
N ILE A 137 1.73 -3.15 -13.46
CA ILE A 137 1.59 -2.36 -12.23
C ILE A 137 0.10 -2.22 -11.88
N GLY A 138 -0.72 -1.92 -12.90
CA GLY A 138 -2.17 -1.84 -12.74
C GLY A 138 -2.78 -3.17 -12.29
N ALA A 139 -2.38 -4.29 -12.89
CA ALA A 139 -2.84 -5.62 -12.49
C ALA A 139 -2.51 -5.93 -11.02
N VAL A 140 -1.31 -5.59 -10.55
CA VAL A 140 -0.92 -5.75 -9.13
C VAL A 140 -1.73 -4.81 -8.22
N GLN A 141 -1.98 -3.57 -8.62
CA GLN A 141 -2.85 -2.65 -7.86
C GLN A 141 -4.31 -3.13 -7.81
N GLY A 142 -4.83 -3.66 -8.92
CA GLY A 142 -6.15 -4.27 -9.01
C GLY A 142 -6.29 -5.49 -8.11
N MET A 143 -5.31 -6.38 -8.11
CA MET A 143 -5.25 -7.49 -7.17
C MET A 143 -5.26 -7.00 -5.71
N MET A 144 -4.40 -6.05 -5.36
CA MET A 144 -4.29 -5.50 -4.01
C MET A 144 -5.61 -4.89 -3.52
N THR A 145 -6.27 -4.09 -4.36
CA THR A 145 -7.55 -3.45 -4.00
C THR A 145 -8.66 -4.47 -3.81
N GLY A 146 -8.69 -5.55 -4.60
CA GLY A 146 -9.63 -6.66 -4.43
C GLY A 146 -9.41 -7.41 -3.12
N LEU A 147 -8.14 -7.66 -2.76
CA LEU A 147 -7.75 -8.26 -1.48
C LEU A 147 -8.15 -7.38 -0.29
N VAL A 148 -7.89 -6.07 -0.37
CA VAL A 148 -8.27 -5.09 0.67
C VAL A 148 -9.79 -4.98 0.83
N CYS A 149 -10.53 -4.90 -0.27
CA CYS A 149 -11.97 -4.71 -0.26
C CYS A 149 -12.71 -5.90 0.37
N ILE A 150 -12.25 -7.13 0.13
CA ILE A 150 -12.91 -8.32 0.68
C ILE A 150 -12.59 -8.58 2.14
N THR A 151 -11.43 -8.12 2.64
CA THR A 151 -10.97 -8.27 4.03
C THR A 151 -12.09 -8.13 5.09
N PRO A 152 -12.82 -7.01 5.19
CA PRO A 152 -13.81 -6.83 6.26
C PRO A 152 -15.00 -7.80 6.21
N GLY A 153 -15.25 -8.48 5.08
CA GLY A 153 -16.37 -9.39 4.89
C GLY A 153 -15.97 -10.80 4.43
N ALA A 154 -14.68 -11.15 4.45
CA ALA A 154 -14.17 -12.31 3.71
C ALA A 154 -14.89 -13.62 4.10
N GLY A 155 -15.07 -13.88 5.39
CA GLY A 155 -15.80 -15.06 5.89
C GLY A 155 -17.30 -14.84 6.10
N LEU A 156 -17.83 -13.65 5.78
CA LEU A 156 -19.17 -13.20 6.17
C LEU A 156 -20.11 -12.95 4.98
N VAL A 157 -19.62 -13.01 3.75
CA VAL A 157 -20.41 -12.83 2.52
C VAL A 157 -20.41 -14.09 1.66
N HIS A 158 -21.43 -14.24 0.82
CA HIS A 158 -21.42 -15.30 -0.19
C HIS A 158 -20.42 -15.02 -1.31
N THR A 159 -19.95 -16.07 -1.98
CA THR A 159 -18.93 -15.96 -3.04
C THR A 159 -19.37 -15.14 -4.25
N TRP A 160 -20.65 -15.14 -4.60
CA TRP A 160 -21.16 -14.25 -5.65
C TRP A 160 -21.02 -12.77 -5.25
N SER A 161 -21.15 -12.45 -3.96
CA SER A 161 -20.95 -11.10 -3.45
C SER A 161 -19.47 -10.69 -3.52
N ALA A 162 -18.54 -11.63 -3.31
CA ALA A 162 -17.11 -11.39 -3.47
C ALA A 162 -16.73 -11.00 -4.92
N ILE A 163 -17.44 -11.52 -5.94
CA ILE A 163 -17.28 -11.08 -7.34
C ILE A 163 -17.66 -9.59 -7.48
N LEU A 164 -18.81 -9.19 -6.92
CA LEU A 164 -19.26 -7.80 -6.97
C LEU A 164 -18.33 -6.85 -6.19
N MET A 165 -17.83 -7.31 -5.04
CA MET A 165 -16.84 -6.57 -4.25
C MET A 165 -15.53 -6.40 -5.03
N GLY A 166 -15.06 -7.45 -5.71
CA GLY A 166 -13.86 -7.37 -6.55
C GLY A 166 -14.04 -6.47 -7.77
N ILE A 167 -15.16 -6.54 -8.50
CA ILE A 167 -15.46 -5.59 -9.58
C ILE A 167 -15.48 -4.15 -9.05
N SER A 168 -16.14 -3.93 -7.91
CA SER A 168 -16.20 -2.60 -7.29
C SER A 168 -14.81 -2.10 -6.87
N ALA A 169 -13.96 -2.99 -6.35
CA ALA A 169 -12.59 -2.69 -5.95
C ALA A 169 -11.65 -2.43 -7.14
N GLY A 170 -11.88 -3.09 -8.27
CA GLY A 170 -11.16 -2.82 -9.51
C GLY A 170 -11.56 -1.49 -10.15
N CYS A 171 -12.81 -1.06 -9.96
CA CYS A 171 -13.34 0.18 -10.54
C CYS A 171 -13.10 1.43 -9.67
N ILE A 172 -13.51 1.40 -8.40
CA ILE A 172 -13.60 2.62 -7.58
C ILE A 172 -12.21 3.16 -7.24
N PRO A 173 -11.30 2.39 -6.60
CA PRO A 173 -9.89 2.78 -6.44
C PRO A 173 -9.19 3.18 -7.75
N TRP A 174 -9.49 2.53 -8.87
CA TRP A 174 -8.97 2.93 -10.19
C TRP A 174 -9.42 4.34 -10.55
N ILE A 175 -10.73 4.64 -10.43
CA ILE A 175 -11.29 5.97 -10.69
C ILE A 175 -10.70 7.00 -9.74
N THR A 176 -10.60 6.70 -8.45
CA THR A 176 -10.07 7.67 -7.49
C THR A 176 -8.60 7.97 -7.75
N MET A 177 -7.80 6.97 -8.12
CA MET A 177 -6.39 7.15 -8.39
C MET A 177 -6.11 7.79 -9.76
N MET A 178 -6.74 7.29 -10.82
CA MET A 178 -6.44 7.72 -12.19
C MET A 178 -7.11 9.03 -12.58
N ILE A 179 -8.28 9.33 -12.00
CA ILE A 179 -9.08 10.50 -12.36
C ILE A 179 -9.15 11.50 -11.20
N LEU A 180 -9.69 11.09 -10.03
CA LEU A 180 -9.95 12.04 -8.94
C LEU A 180 -8.67 12.66 -8.39
N HIS A 181 -7.62 11.87 -8.17
CA HIS A 181 -6.34 12.34 -7.65
C HIS A 181 -5.74 13.43 -8.54
N LYS A 182 -5.79 13.24 -9.87
CA LYS A 182 -5.26 14.22 -10.85
C LYS A 182 -6.12 15.48 -10.98
N LYS A 183 -7.41 15.41 -10.63
CA LYS A 183 -8.33 16.56 -10.68
C LYS A 183 -8.44 17.32 -9.36
N SER A 184 -8.09 16.69 -8.24
CA SER A 184 -8.22 17.27 -6.91
C SER A 184 -6.96 18.04 -6.52
N SER A 185 -7.09 19.35 -6.38
CA SER A 185 -6.01 20.22 -5.89
C SER A 185 -5.56 19.88 -4.47
N LEU A 186 -6.42 19.23 -3.67
CA LEU A 186 -6.07 18.78 -2.32
C LEU A 186 -5.23 17.52 -2.35
N LEU A 187 -5.61 16.52 -3.17
CA LEU A 187 -4.89 15.26 -3.24
C LEU A 187 -3.50 15.44 -3.88
N MET A 188 -3.38 16.31 -4.89
CA MET A 188 -2.10 16.61 -5.54
C MET A 188 -1.07 17.31 -4.62
N LYS A 189 -1.49 17.85 -3.46
CA LYS A 189 -0.55 18.43 -2.49
C LYS A 189 0.26 17.38 -1.76
N VAL A 190 -0.18 16.12 -1.76
CA VAL A 190 0.46 15.01 -1.05
C VAL A 190 1.07 14.07 -2.06
N ASP A 191 2.38 13.84 -1.92
CA ASP A 191 3.14 12.90 -2.75
C ASP A 191 2.93 11.45 -2.25
N ASP A 192 1.72 10.94 -2.44
CA ASP A 192 1.36 9.55 -2.12
C ASP A 192 2.01 8.58 -3.13
N THR A 193 3.29 8.30 -2.89
CA THR A 193 4.21 7.64 -3.83
C THR A 193 3.70 6.31 -4.37
N LEU A 194 3.11 5.47 -3.50
CA LEU A 194 2.60 4.15 -3.86
C LEU A 194 1.06 4.13 -3.93
N ALA A 195 0.43 5.30 -3.89
CA ALA A 195 -1.01 5.48 -3.92
C ALA A 195 -1.76 4.70 -2.80
N VAL A 196 -1.17 4.63 -1.60
CA VAL A 196 -1.72 3.86 -0.47
C VAL A 196 -3.07 4.37 0.00
N PHE A 197 -3.36 5.66 -0.23
CA PHE A 197 -4.68 6.22 0.04
C PHE A 197 -5.76 5.52 -0.79
N HIS A 198 -5.50 5.27 -2.07
CA HIS A 198 -6.50 4.65 -2.96
C HIS A 198 -6.55 3.13 -2.78
N THR A 199 -5.39 2.49 -2.69
CA THR A 199 -5.30 1.03 -2.63
C THR A 199 -5.67 0.46 -1.27
N HIS A 200 -5.51 1.24 -0.18
CA HIS A 200 -5.86 0.82 1.17
C HIS A 200 -7.01 1.62 1.79
N ALA A 201 -6.96 2.96 1.83
CA ALA A 201 -8.02 3.72 2.51
C ALA A 201 -9.35 3.68 1.76
N VAL A 202 -9.36 4.03 0.46
CA VAL A 202 -10.57 3.98 -0.36
C VAL A 202 -11.12 2.56 -0.46
N ALA A 203 -10.25 1.58 -0.77
CA ALA A 203 -10.65 0.18 -0.87
C ALA A 203 -11.13 -0.39 0.48
N GLY A 204 -10.53 0.00 1.61
CA GLY A 204 -10.93 -0.42 2.95
C GLY A 204 -12.29 0.14 3.37
N VAL A 205 -12.55 1.43 3.11
CA VAL A 205 -13.89 2.02 3.30
C VAL A 205 -14.92 1.31 2.44
N LEU A 206 -14.62 1.13 1.15
CA LEU A 206 -15.50 0.43 0.21
C LEU A 206 -15.83 -0.97 0.71
N GLY A 207 -14.82 -1.75 1.10
CA GLY A 207 -14.98 -3.10 1.62
C GLY A 207 -15.89 -3.13 2.85
N GLY A 208 -15.65 -2.23 3.81
CA GLY A 208 -16.45 -2.20 5.04
C GLY A 208 -17.90 -1.79 4.78
N VAL A 209 -18.15 -0.84 3.86
CA VAL A 209 -19.51 -0.45 3.46
C VAL A 209 -20.22 -1.59 2.73
N LEU A 210 -19.56 -2.23 1.76
CA LEU A 210 -20.11 -3.36 1.02
C LEU A 210 -20.40 -4.55 1.95
N THR A 211 -19.53 -4.80 2.94
CA THR A 211 -19.79 -5.79 3.98
C THR A 211 -21.03 -5.44 4.80
N GLY A 212 -21.20 -4.17 5.18
CA GLY A 212 -22.42 -3.69 5.85
C GLY A 212 -23.69 -3.86 5.02
N LEU A 213 -23.60 -4.02 3.70
CA LEU A 213 -24.73 -4.36 2.83
C LEU A 213 -24.94 -5.87 2.70
N LEU A 214 -23.85 -6.62 2.53
CA LEU A 214 -23.84 -7.99 1.99
C LEU A 214 -23.56 -9.10 3.02
N ALA A 215 -23.21 -8.76 4.26
CA ALA A 215 -22.93 -9.77 5.29
C ALA A 215 -24.17 -10.64 5.57
N THR A 216 -24.03 -11.96 5.52
CA THR A 216 -25.17 -12.88 5.60
C THR A 216 -25.42 -13.29 7.05
N PRO A 217 -26.68 -13.44 7.47
CA PRO A 217 -27.01 -13.75 8.86
C PRO A 217 -26.48 -15.13 9.27
N GLU A 218 -26.41 -16.10 8.35
CA GLU A 218 -25.92 -17.45 8.61
C GLU A 218 -24.41 -17.46 8.90
N LEU A 219 -23.62 -16.73 8.11
CA LEU A 219 -22.17 -16.67 8.31
C LEU A 219 -21.82 -15.77 9.52
N CYS A 220 -22.56 -14.67 9.71
CA CYS A 220 -22.40 -13.83 10.89
C CYS A 220 -22.75 -14.60 12.18
N ALA A 221 -23.72 -15.51 12.18
CA ALA A 221 -24.04 -16.29 13.37
C ALA A 221 -22.91 -17.26 13.80
N LEU A 222 -21.98 -17.59 12.89
CA LEU A 222 -20.86 -18.50 13.17
C LEU A 222 -19.64 -17.79 13.76
N ASP A 223 -19.47 -16.50 13.46
CA ASP A 223 -18.19 -15.80 13.67
C ASP A 223 -18.36 -14.39 14.27
N SER A 224 -19.56 -13.79 14.12
CA SER A 224 -19.82 -12.48 14.69
C SER A 224 -20.08 -12.59 16.20
N PRO A 225 -19.37 -11.80 17.01
CA PRO A 225 -19.57 -11.78 18.45
C PRO A 225 -20.86 -11.07 18.87
N ILE A 226 -21.52 -10.34 17.96
CA ILE A 226 -22.78 -9.66 18.24
C ILE A 226 -23.95 -10.46 17.67
N PRO A 227 -24.86 -10.94 18.54
CA PRO A 227 -26.05 -11.64 18.10
C PRO A 227 -26.84 -10.82 17.09
N GLY A 228 -27.12 -11.44 15.94
CA GLY A 228 -27.97 -10.87 14.90
C GLY A 228 -27.29 -9.88 13.95
N ALA A 229 -25.97 -9.69 14.04
CA ALA A 229 -25.21 -8.95 13.03
C ALA A 229 -25.49 -9.51 11.63
N ARG A 230 -25.80 -8.61 10.69
CA ARG A 230 -26.11 -8.94 9.29
C ARG A 230 -26.14 -7.67 8.45
N GLY A 231 -25.97 -7.82 7.15
CA GLY A 231 -26.01 -6.73 6.19
C GLY A 231 -27.42 -6.19 5.97
N VAL A 232 -27.51 -4.98 5.40
CA VAL A 232 -28.79 -4.32 5.08
C VAL A 232 -29.68 -5.19 4.21
N PHE A 233 -29.13 -5.86 3.19
CA PHE A 233 -29.92 -6.70 2.28
C PHE A 233 -30.50 -7.95 2.92
N TYR A 234 -30.07 -8.28 4.13
CA TYR A 234 -30.56 -9.41 4.92
C TYR A 234 -31.31 -8.96 6.18
N GLY A 235 -31.78 -7.71 6.22
CA GLY A 235 -32.60 -7.18 7.32
C GLY A 235 -31.81 -6.58 8.47
N GLY A 236 -30.53 -6.23 8.29
CA GLY A 236 -29.72 -5.53 9.30
C GLY A 236 -30.13 -4.08 9.55
N GLY A 237 -31.03 -3.54 8.72
CA GLY A 237 -31.52 -2.17 8.79
C GLY A 237 -30.49 -1.15 8.29
N ILE A 238 -30.97 0.03 7.87
CA ILE A 238 -30.10 1.09 7.33
C ILE A 238 -29.03 1.57 8.32
N LEU A 239 -29.30 1.38 9.63
CA LEU A 239 -28.35 1.69 10.70
C LEU A 239 -27.03 0.92 10.56
N GLN A 240 -27.03 -0.26 9.94
CA GLN A 240 -25.78 -1.02 9.73
C GLN A 240 -24.79 -0.23 8.87
N ILE A 241 -25.25 0.51 7.86
CA ILE A 241 -24.37 1.39 7.06
C ILE A 241 -23.89 2.56 7.89
N GLY A 242 -24.74 3.12 8.75
CA GLY A 242 -24.34 4.15 9.72
C GLY A 242 -23.21 3.68 10.64
N LYS A 243 -23.26 2.43 11.11
CA LYS A 243 -22.19 1.81 11.92
C LYS A 243 -20.88 1.70 11.14
N GLN A 244 -20.92 1.15 9.92
CA GLN A 244 -19.74 1.02 9.07
C GLN A 244 -19.10 2.39 8.79
N LEU A 245 -19.90 3.39 8.40
CA LEU A 245 -19.42 4.74 8.13
C LEU A 245 -18.90 5.44 9.40
N GLY A 246 -19.56 5.25 10.55
CA GLY A 246 -19.10 5.79 11.82
C GLY A 246 -17.77 5.18 12.28
N GLY A 247 -17.60 3.86 12.10
CA GLY A 247 -16.33 3.17 12.34
C GLY A 247 -15.23 3.65 11.40
N ALA A 248 -15.51 3.78 10.11
CA ALA A 248 -14.57 4.33 9.14
C ALA A 248 -14.17 5.78 9.45
N LEU A 249 -15.13 6.61 9.85
CA LEU A 249 -14.87 7.99 10.24
C LEU A 249 -13.99 8.05 11.49
N PHE A 250 -14.29 7.25 12.51
CA PHE A 250 -13.46 7.17 13.71
C PHE A 250 -12.01 6.78 13.36
N VAL A 251 -11.80 5.70 12.62
CA VAL A 251 -10.46 5.23 12.26
C VAL A 251 -9.71 6.28 11.42
N THR A 252 -10.42 6.97 10.53
CA THR A 252 -9.85 8.04 9.70
C THR A 252 -9.41 9.23 10.56
N VAL A 253 -10.29 9.74 11.43
CA VAL A 253 -9.99 10.89 12.30
C VAL A 253 -8.89 10.53 13.29
N TRP A 254 -8.95 9.35 13.90
CA TRP A 254 -7.93 8.89 14.84
C TRP A 254 -6.56 8.81 14.17
N ASN A 255 -6.45 8.17 13.01
CA ASN A 255 -5.18 8.08 12.29
C ASN A 255 -4.69 9.43 11.81
N LEU A 256 -5.56 10.32 11.33
CA LEU A 256 -5.17 11.67 10.94
C LEU A 256 -4.57 12.43 12.13
N VAL A 257 -5.25 12.44 13.28
CA VAL A 257 -4.81 13.18 14.48
C VAL A 257 -3.56 12.58 15.09
N VAL A 258 -3.56 11.28 15.37
CA VAL A 258 -2.46 10.60 16.09
C VAL A 258 -1.21 10.53 15.23
N THR A 259 -1.32 10.23 13.93
CA THR A 259 -0.17 10.24 13.02
C THR A 259 0.45 11.64 12.94
N SER A 260 -0.39 12.68 12.85
CA SER A 260 0.08 14.08 12.85
C SER A 260 0.79 14.43 14.15
N ALA A 261 0.20 14.08 15.30
CA ALA A 261 0.80 14.35 16.60
C ALA A 261 2.16 13.66 16.77
N ILE A 262 2.26 12.37 16.40
CA ILE A 262 3.52 11.61 16.46
C ILE A 262 4.58 12.27 15.58
N LEU A 263 4.26 12.60 14.33
CA LEU A 263 5.22 13.19 13.40
C LEU A 263 5.65 14.60 13.82
N LEU A 264 4.73 15.41 14.34
CA LEU A 264 5.07 16.71 14.92
C LEU A 264 6.02 16.56 16.12
N CYS A 265 5.74 15.62 17.02
CA CYS A 265 6.61 15.34 18.18
C CYS A 265 8.00 14.85 17.74
N ILE A 266 8.08 13.91 16.80
CA ILE A 266 9.36 13.43 16.25
C ILE A 266 10.11 14.59 15.57
N GLY A 267 9.39 15.43 14.82
CA GLY A 267 9.92 16.59 14.10
C GLY A 267 10.59 17.64 14.99
N LEU A 268 10.31 17.65 16.31
CA LEU A 268 11.00 18.51 17.27
C LEU A 268 12.45 18.10 17.52
N PHE A 269 12.78 16.82 17.30
CA PHE A 269 14.10 16.26 17.63
C PHE A 269 14.83 15.68 16.41
N ILE A 270 14.08 15.17 15.43
CA ILE A 270 14.59 14.48 14.26
C ILE A 270 13.91 15.05 13.01
N PRO A 271 14.66 15.55 12.02
CA PRO A 271 14.09 15.95 10.74
C PRO A 271 13.30 14.78 10.12
N LEU A 272 12.02 15.00 9.78
CA LEU A 272 11.17 13.95 9.20
C LEU A 272 11.62 13.53 7.80
N ARG A 273 12.26 14.43 7.06
CA ARG A 273 12.77 14.23 5.71
C ARG A 273 14.27 14.42 5.69
N MET A 274 14.96 13.62 4.87
CA MET A 274 16.38 13.81 4.62
C MET A 274 16.60 15.09 3.78
N PRO A 275 17.76 15.74 3.93
CA PRO A 275 18.20 16.82 3.03
C PRO A 275 18.23 16.38 1.56
N ASP A 276 18.02 17.33 0.64
CA ASP A 276 17.94 17.05 -0.81
C ASP A 276 19.22 16.43 -1.38
N ASP A 277 20.39 16.84 -0.90
CA ASP A 277 21.69 16.28 -1.28
C ASP A 277 21.82 14.80 -0.89
N GLN A 278 21.28 14.40 0.26
CA GLN A 278 21.25 13.00 0.66
C GLN A 278 20.18 12.21 -0.09
N LEU A 279 19.04 12.82 -0.40
CA LEU A 279 18.01 12.17 -1.23
C LEU A 279 18.49 11.90 -2.66
N MET A 280 19.38 12.75 -3.19
CA MET A 280 20.03 12.51 -4.49
C MET A 280 20.96 11.28 -4.46
N ILE A 281 21.56 10.97 -3.31
CA ILE A 281 22.45 9.81 -3.12
C ILE A 281 21.62 8.53 -2.85
N GLY A 282 20.58 8.62 -2.02
CA GLY A 282 19.68 7.50 -1.74
C GLY A 282 20.20 6.55 -0.66
N ASP A 283 20.17 5.24 -0.95
CA ASP A 283 20.43 4.17 0.04
C ASP A 283 21.84 4.26 0.63
N ASP A 284 22.86 4.65 -0.13
CA ASP A 284 24.22 4.84 0.39
C ASP A 284 24.28 5.94 1.48
N ALA A 285 23.57 7.05 1.29
CA ALA A 285 23.49 8.09 2.32
C ALA A 285 22.66 7.68 3.55
N ALA A 286 21.68 6.79 3.38
CA ALA A 286 20.79 6.35 4.46
C ALA A 286 21.35 5.16 5.25
N HIS A 287 22.04 4.24 4.57
CA HIS A 287 22.42 2.91 5.04
C HIS A 287 23.91 2.58 4.85
N GLY A 288 24.63 3.31 3.98
CA GLY A 288 26.00 2.96 3.59
C GLY A 288 26.06 1.71 2.72
N GLU A 289 24.95 1.38 2.05
CA GLU A 289 24.79 0.17 1.24
C GLU A 289 24.17 0.52 -0.11
N GLU A 290 24.57 -0.20 -1.17
CA GLU A 290 23.93 -0.13 -2.48
C GLU A 290 23.06 -1.38 -2.70
N ALA A 291 21.77 -1.18 -2.99
CA ALA A 291 20.83 -2.28 -3.20
C ALA A 291 21.21 -3.21 -4.37
N TYR A 292 21.86 -2.65 -5.39
CA TYR A 292 22.38 -3.41 -6.52
C TYR A 292 23.80 -2.95 -6.85
N ALA A 293 24.78 -3.80 -6.54
CA ALA A 293 26.12 -3.68 -7.10
C ALA A 293 26.09 -4.14 -8.58
N LEU A 294 25.39 -3.40 -9.44
CA LEU A 294 25.40 -3.63 -10.90
C LEU A 294 26.79 -3.36 -11.49
N TRP A 295 27.67 -2.77 -10.68
CA TRP A 295 29.04 -2.48 -11.00
C TRP A 295 30.00 -3.04 -9.96
N GLY A 296 30.64 -4.15 -10.33
CA GLY A 296 32.06 -4.34 -10.09
C GLY A 296 32.92 -3.49 -11.04
N ASP A 297 32.45 -2.32 -11.47
CA ASP A 297 33.17 -1.44 -12.40
C ASP A 297 34.16 -0.56 -11.63
N GLY A 298 35.20 -1.22 -11.20
CA GLY A 298 36.45 -0.66 -10.69
C GLY A 298 37.56 -1.71 -10.70
N GLU A 299 37.21 -2.99 -10.54
CA GLU A 299 38.13 -4.09 -10.77
C GLU A 299 37.88 -4.71 -12.15
N LYS A 300 38.63 -4.24 -13.16
CA LYS A 300 38.87 -5.08 -14.33
C LYS A 300 39.56 -6.35 -13.83
N PHE A 301 38.94 -7.51 -14.03
CA PHE A 301 39.61 -8.79 -13.82
C PHE A 301 40.76 -8.89 -14.84
N ASP A 302 41.96 -8.55 -14.39
CA ASP A 302 43.16 -8.54 -15.21
C ASP A 302 43.76 -9.96 -15.25
N LEU A 303 43.51 -10.66 -16.36
CA LEU A 303 44.04 -12.00 -16.62
C LEU A 303 45.58 -12.04 -16.71
N THR A 304 46.25 -10.89 -16.70
CA THR A 304 47.71 -10.78 -16.77
C THR A 304 48.37 -10.50 -15.43
N ARG A 305 47.61 -10.30 -14.34
CA ARG A 305 48.15 -9.95 -13.03
C ARG A 305 48.75 -11.20 -12.36
N PRO A 306 50.08 -11.30 -12.20
CA PRO A 306 50.67 -12.36 -11.40
C PRO A 306 50.37 -12.04 -9.94
N GLU A 307 50.17 -13.09 -9.14
CA GLU A 307 49.80 -13.08 -7.73
C GLU A 307 50.92 -12.54 -6.82
N THR A 308 51.60 -11.45 -7.17
CA THR A 308 52.66 -10.86 -6.35
C THR A 308 52.71 -9.35 -6.56
N THR A 309 52.15 -8.60 -5.61
CA THR A 309 52.80 -7.47 -4.88
C THR A 309 51.75 -6.48 -4.37
N ARG A 310 51.33 -6.70 -3.12
CA ARG A 310 51.25 -5.62 -2.14
C ARG A 310 52.60 -4.91 -2.15
N THR A 311 52.64 -3.63 -2.54
CA THR A 311 53.49 -2.53 -2.03
C THR A 311 53.85 -1.54 -3.15
N GLY A 312 53.44 -0.29 -2.97
CA GLY A 312 54.26 0.89 -3.28
C GLY A 312 54.24 1.47 -4.70
N GLY A 313 53.88 2.75 -4.79
CA GLY A 313 54.69 3.73 -5.55
C GLY A 313 54.24 4.14 -6.96
N ALA A 314 53.50 5.25 -7.00
CA ALA A 314 53.64 6.42 -7.88
C ALA A 314 53.83 6.32 -9.42
N SER A 315 53.00 7.15 -10.07
CA SER A 315 53.22 7.98 -11.27
C SER A 315 52.89 7.41 -12.66
N GLY A 316 52.15 8.20 -13.44
CA GLY A 316 51.99 8.03 -14.90
C GLY A 316 50.65 8.53 -15.44
N ALA A 317 50.66 9.70 -16.06
CA ALA A 317 49.51 10.46 -16.57
C ALA A 317 48.75 9.79 -17.73
N ALA A 318 47.42 10.01 -17.82
CA ALA A 318 46.65 9.89 -19.05
C ALA A 318 45.37 10.76 -19.05
N ARG A 319 45.36 11.72 -20.00
CA ARG A 319 44.25 12.43 -20.67
C ARG A 319 42.91 12.66 -19.93
N GLU A 320 42.62 13.93 -19.68
CA GLU A 320 41.29 14.44 -19.37
C GLU A 320 40.41 14.48 -20.63
N ASP A 321 39.40 13.61 -20.69
CA ASP A 321 38.24 13.81 -21.56
C ASP A 321 37.18 14.61 -20.78
N THR A 322 36.87 15.81 -21.28
CA THR A 322 35.92 16.76 -20.69
C THR A 322 34.50 16.18 -20.59
N VAL A 323 33.83 16.52 -19.49
CA VAL A 323 32.46 16.08 -19.10
C VAL A 323 31.42 16.20 -20.21
N GLU A 324 31.59 17.14 -21.14
CA GLU A 324 30.68 17.40 -22.26
C GLU A 324 30.63 16.25 -23.30
N GLN A 325 31.72 15.50 -23.48
CA GLN A 325 31.77 14.35 -24.41
C GLN A 325 31.07 13.11 -23.84
N ARG A 326 30.93 12.98 -22.52
CA ARG A 326 30.19 11.86 -21.90
C ARG A 326 28.68 12.02 -21.99
N LEU A 327 28.18 13.25 -22.12
CA LEU A 327 26.74 13.53 -22.15
C LEU A 327 26.09 13.26 -23.52
N THR A 328 26.87 13.15 -24.60
CA THR A 328 26.32 12.95 -25.96
C THR A 328 26.20 11.48 -26.38
N SER A 329 26.85 10.53 -25.69
CA SER A 329 26.79 9.09 -26.05
C SER A 329 25.69 8.28 -25.32
N MET A 330 24.97 8.88 -24.36
CA MET A 330 23.92 8.19 -23.59
C MET A 330 22.49 8.57 -24.02
N GLY A 331 22.27 8.69 -25.33
CA GLY A 331 20.98 9.02 -25.92
C GLY A 331 19.98 7.86 -25.89
N ALA A 332 19.43 7.52 -24.71
CA ALA A 332 18.16 6.80 -24.63
C ALA A 332 17.01 7.76 -24.96
N ARG A 333 16.59 7.78 -26.22
CA ARG A 333 15.39 8.53 -26.66
C ARG A 333 14.14 7.88 -26.05
N GLY A 334 13.70 8.40 -24.90
CA GLY A 334 12.36 8.18 -24.40
C GLY A 334 11.35 8.86 -25.33
N VAL A 335 10.35 8.10 -25.78
CA VAL A 335 9.23 8.60 -26.57
C VAL A 335 8.34 9.45 -25.67
N THR A 336 8.39 10.77 -25.86
CA THR A 336 7.39 11.70 -25.33
C THR A 336 6.24 11.76 -26.32
N ILE A 337 5.08 11.22 -25.98
CA ILE A 337 3.82 11.61 -26.65
C ILE A 337 3.26 12.77 -25.83
N GLN A 338 3.28 13.97 -26.39
CA GLN A 338 2.47 15.08 -25.91
C GLN A 338 1.00 14.83 -26.27
N LEU A 339 0.11 15.05 -25.30
CA LEU A 339 -1.33 15.18 -25.55
C LEU A 339 -1.61 16.48 -26.33
#